data_AF-A0A9E5RJA5-F1
#
_entry.id   AF-A0A9E5RJA5-F1
#
_cell.length_a   1.000
_cell.length_b   1.000
_cell.length_c   1.000
_cell.angle_alpha   90.00
_cell.angle_beta   90.00
_cell.angle_gamma   90.00
#
_symmetry.space_group_name_H-M   'P 1'
#
loop_
_entity.id
_entity.type
_entity.pdbx_description
1 polymer ?
#
loop_
_entity_poly.entity_id
_entity_poly.type
_entity_poly.pdbx_seq_one_letter_code
_entity_poly.pdbx_strand_id
1 'polypeptide(L)'
;MVLAAPQQAATAAPQPLDSPIAQVNPNHSAQTRLPRSVVRQIRRDLSQNFNIPRRNLEVVSYERQTWPDSCLGLAAANERCATAIVEGWRVEVTNGQQNWVYRSDMTGQVIRSETNQSTNLLPEVSDRLLQTIAEEFDIPVNSLRITEAQPRVWDGCMGIYVPNQACTMIALSGWQAIVAGENQSWVYHLTEDGSRIVLNPTASGGSLIPSFIPTDGQPSEPIDGTIIFRAVTSGGLAGIVSQVILTADGTIYRQVSQPISPRPSSPVVERRLSPEQVQQFQQLLEEQRFPNLSGLRYITDAAFADYPTTTFYAMGGQVEYIDLAYDDLPEALQEVIQAWNQF
;
A
#
# COMPACT_ATOMS: atom_id res chain seq x y z
N MET A 1 75.14 29.37 -7.30
CA MET A 1 74.64 30.75 -7.18
C MET A 1 74.50 31.32 -8.58
N VAL A 2 73.51 32.19 -8.76
CA VAL A 2 73.22 33.04 -9.92
C VAL A 2 72.16 32.52 -10.92
N LEU A 3 71.06 33.28 -10.88
CA LEU A 3 69.93 33.39 -11.79
C LEU A 3 70.32 33.82 -13.22
N ALA A 4 69.55 33.38 -14.21
CA ALA A 4 69.17 34.21 -15.35
C ALA A 4 67.88 33.69 -16.00
N ALA A 5 66.87 34.57 -16.07
CA ALA A 5 65.72 34.50 -16.98
C ALA A 5 66.08 35.23 -18.30
N PRO A 6 65.17 35.47 -19.28
CA PRO A 6 63.95 34.76 -19.72
C PRO A 6 64.00 34.45 -21.24
N GLN A 7 62.99 33.76 -21.80
CA GLN A 7 62.57 33.93 -23.21
C GLN A 7 61.12 33.43 -23.43
N GLN A 8 60.23 34.38 -23.76
CA GLN A 8 58.94 34.21 -24.45
C GLN A 8 59.21 33.97 -25.95
N ALA A 9 58.36 33.45 -26.83
CA ALA A 9 57.06 32.77 -26.79
C ALA A 9 56.86 32.16 -28.20
N ALA A 10 56.07 31.09 -28.32
CA ALA A 10 55.41 30.77 -29.60
C ALA A 10 54.03 30.15 -29.31
N THR A 11 53.02 30.85 -29.80
CA THR A 11 51.59 30.56 -29.74
C THR A 11 51.19 29.36 -30.61
N ALA A 12 50.36 28.48 -30.07
CA ALA A 12 49.51 27.58 -30.86
C ALA A 12 48.09 27.60 -30.27
N ALA A 13 47.12 28.02 -31.09
CA ALA A 13 45.70 28.05 -30.77
C ALA A 13 45.12 26.63 -30.71
N PRO A 14 44.13 26.36 -29.85
CA PRO A 14 43.45 25.06 -29.83
C PRO A 14 42.53 24.91 -31.04
N GLN A 15 42.71 23.82 -31.79
CA GLN A 15 41.81 23.40 -32.86
C GLN A 15 40.54 22.75 -32.27
N PRO A 16 39.36 23.00 -32.85
CA PRO A 16 38.10 22.39 -32.41
C PRO A 16 38.04 20.91 -32.83
N LEU A 17 37.72 20.04 -31.88
CA LEU A 17 37.34 18.65 -32.16
C LEU A 17 35.84 18.61 -32.44
N ASP A 18 35.49 18.74 -33.72
CA ASP A 18 34.16 18.44 -34.24
C ASP A 18 33.80 16.98 -33.89
N SER A 19 32.87 16.82 -32.96
CA SER A 19 32.19 15.56 -32.70
C SER A 19 31.06 15.39 -33.73
N PRO A 20 30.86 14.20 -34.31
CA PRO A 20 29.74 13.98 -35.20
C PRO A 20 28.43 14.12 -34.42
N ILE A 21 27.58 15.04 -34.88
CA ILE A 21 26.20 15.20 -34.41
C ILE A 21 25.52 13.85 -34.58
N ALA A 22 25.20 13.20 -33.46
CA ALA A 22 24.34 12.03 -33.43
C ALA A 22 23.02 12.42 -34.12
N GLN A 23 22.76 11.83 -35.29
CA GLN A 23 21.48 11.98 -35.96
C GLN A 23 20.42 11.36 -35.06
N VAL A 24 19.60 12.22 -34.45
CA VAL A 24 18.37 11.82 -33.76
C VAL A 24 17.49 11.17 -34.82
N ASN A 25 17.43 9.85 -34.78
CA ASN A 25 16.58 9.07 -35.66
C ASN A 25 15.11 9.36 -35.29
N PRO A 26 14.33 10.05 -36.13
CA PRO A 26 12.96 10.45 -35.79
C PRO A 26 12.02 9.28 -36.06
N ASN A 27 12.05 8.27 -35.20
CA ASN A 27 11.13 7.14 -35.28
C ASN A 27 10.68 6.59 -33.92
N HIS A 28 10.77 7.39 -32.86
CA HIS A 28 10.22 7.08 -31.53
C HIS A 28 8.72 7.42 -31.39
N SER A 29 7.97 7.44 -32.49
CA SER A 29 6.56 7.84 -32.52
C SER A 29 5.67 6.83 -33.27
N ALA A 30 5.92 5.54 -33.10
CA ALA A 30 5.08 4.51 -33.71
C ALA A 30 4.98 3.24 -32.86
N GLN A 31 4.38 3.35 -31.67
CA GLN A 31 3.56 2.30 -31.06
C GLN A 31 2.77 2.89 -29.88
N THR A 32 1.88 3.84 -30.15
CA THR A 32 1.02 4.50 -29.13
C THR A 32 -0.11 3.60 -28.61
N ARG A 33 -0.22 2.35 -29.08
CA ARG A 33 -1.37 1.47 -28.83
C ARG A 33 -0.93 0.16 -28.18
N LEU A 34 -1.55 -0.17 -27.05
CA LEU A 34 -1.33 -1.43 -26.35
C LEU A 34 -1.53 -2.65 -27.26
N PRO A 35 -0.52 -3.54 -27.41
CA PRO A 35 -0.65 -4.73 -28.24
C PRO A 35 -1.75 -5.67 -27.73
N ARG A 36 -2.51 -6.24 -28.67
CA ARG A 36 -3.56 -7.24 -28.35
C ARG A 36 -3.01 -8.51 -27.69
N SER A 37 -1.73 -8.81 -27.90
CA SER A 37 -1.06 -9.94 -27.23
C SER A 37 -0.95 -9.71 -25.73
N VAL A 38 -0.54 -8.50 -25.31
CA VAL A 38 -0.46 -8.09 -23.90
C VAL A 38 -1.83 -8.21 -23.24
N VAL A 39 -2.86 -7.59 -23.83
CA VAL A 39 -4.25 -7.66 -23.31
C VAL A 39 -4.74 -9.10 -23.20
N ARG A 40 -4.42 -9.96 -24.18
CA ARG A 40 -4.86 -11.36 -24.19
C ARG A 40 -4.19 -12.17 -23.08
N GLN A 41 -2.91 -11.90 -22.80
CA GLN A 41 -2.16 -12.61 -21.76
C GLN A 41 -2.65 -12.19 -20.38
N ILE A 42 -2.86 -10.89 -20.16
CA ILE A 42 -3.43 -10.38 -18.90
C ILE A 42 -4.83 -10.96 -18.66
N ARG A 43 -5.72 -10.91 -19.67
CA ARG A 43 -7.06 -11.51 -19.55
C ARG A 43 -7.02 -13.02 -19.34
N ARG A 44 -6.01 -13.72 -19.88
CA ARG A 44 -5.83 -15.16 -19.69
C ARG A 44 -5.43 -15.45 -18.25
N ASP A 45 -4.44 -14.73 -17.73
CA ASP A 45 -3.95 -14.87 -16.36
C ASP A 45 -5.08 -14.62 -15.35
N LEU A 46 -5.77 -13.49 -15.46
CA LEU A 46 -6.93 -13.16 -14.61
C LEU A 46 -8.06 -14.19 -14.71
N SER A 47 -8.34 -14.70 -15.90
CA SER A 47 -9.36 -15.73 -16.09
C SER A 47 -8.97 -17.07 -15.47
N GLN A 48 -7.68 -17.41 -15.42
CA GLN A 48 -7.17 -18.64 -14.82
C GLN A 48 -7.11 -18.54 -13.29
N ASN A 49 -6.63 -17.41 -12.79
CA ASN A 49 -6.40 -17.22 -11.35
C ASN A 49 -7.69 -16.87 -10.58
N PHE A 50 -8.62 -16.16 -11.21
CA PHE A 50 -9.84 -15.66 -10.54
C PHE A 50 -11.15 -16.22 -11.12
N ASN A 51 -11.08 -17.17 -12.06
CA ASN A 51 -12.24 -17.75 -12.75
C ASN A 51 -13.18 -16.71 -13.40
N ILE A 52 -12.64 -15.53 -13.77
CA ILE A 52 -13.42 -14.46 -14.39
C ILE A 52 -13.53 -14.72 -15.89
N PRO A 53 -14.74 -14.71 -16.50
CA PRO A 53 -14.88 -14.79 -17.94
C PRO A 53 -14.11 -13.67 -18.63
N ARG A 54 -13.23 -13.99 -19.59
CA ARG A 54 -12.39 -13.00 -20.29
C ARG A 54 -13.15 -11.84 -20.94
N ARG A 55 -14.44 -12.04 -21.25
CA ARG A 55 -15.34 -11.02 -21.81
C ARG A 55 -15.75 -9.95 -20.80
N ASN A 56 -15.68 -10.27 -19.51
CA ASN A 56 -15.99 -9.36 -18.41
C ASN A 56 -14.77 -8.52 -18.01
N LEU A 57 -13.59 -8.75 -18.60
CA LEU A 57 -12.36 -8.04 -18.26
C LEU A 57 -12.10 -6.91 -19.24
N GLU A 58 -12.03 -5.67 -18.77
CA GLU A 58 -11.88 -4.47 -19.58
C GLU A 58 -10.59 -3.74 -19.22
N VAL A 59 -9.86 -3.25 -20.23
CA VAL A 59 -8.67 -2.43 -20.00
C VAL A 59 -9.12 -1.01 -19.72
N VAL A 60 -8.80 -0.51 -18.52
CA VAL A 60 -9.17 0.84 -18.07
C VAL A 60 -8.13 1.85 -18.52
N SER A 61 -6.84 1.54 -18.31
CA SER A 61 -5.73 2.42 -18.63
C SER A 61 -4.48 1.62 -19.03
N TYR A 62 -3.57 2.23 -19.76
CA TYR A 62 -2.25 1.66 -20.01
C TYR A 62 -1.21 2.74 -20.31
N GLU A 63 0.02 2.49 -19.91
CA GLU A 63 1.17 3.35 -20.13
C GLU A 63 2.39 2.53 -20.56
N ARG A 64 3.21 3.06 -21.47
CA ARG A 64 4.50 2.45 -21.80
C ARG A 64 5.52 2.80 -20.73
N GLN A 65 6.21 1.81 -20.18
CA GLN A 65 7.22 2.01 -19.12
C GLN A 65 8.48 1.15 -19.37
N THR A 66 9.53 1.42 -18.61
CA THR A 66 10.78 0.66 -18.64
C THR A 66 11.06 0.06 -17.27
N TRP A 67 11.42 -1.21 -17.23
CA TRP A 67 11.60 -1.99 -16.02
C TRP A 67 13.07 -2.28 -15.73
N PRO A 68 13.46 -2.44 -14.45
CA PRO A 68 14.86 -2.59 -14.05
C PRO A 68 15.45 -3.99 -14.31
N ASP A 69 14.61 -5.00 -14.47
CA ASP A 69 15.02 -6.41 -14.61
C ASP A 69 14.04 -7.24 -15.45
N SER A 70 14.40 -8.50 -15.72
CA SER A 70 13.56 -9.47 -16.45
C SER A 70 12.27 -9.86 -15.72
N CYS A 71 12.12 -9.52 -14.45
CA CYS A 71 10.90 -9.72 -13.66
C CYS A 71 10.05 -8.44 -13.62
N LEU A 72 10.36 -7.46 -14.45
CA LEU A 72 9.62 -6.22 -14.58
C LEU A 72 9.61 -5.39 -13.28
N GLY A 73 10.65 -5.55 -12.44
CA GLY A 73 10.75 -4.93 -11.12
C GLY A 73 9.80 -5.52 -10.08
N LEU A 74 9.30 -6.74 -10.31
CA LEU A 74 8.34 -7.46 -9.47
C LEU A 74 8.82 -8.88 -9.17
N ALA A 75 10.08 -9.02 -8.76
CA ALA A 75 10.66 -10.29 -8.34
C ALA A 75 9.89 -10.88 -7.14
N ALA A 76 9.54 -12.17 -7.19
CA ALA A 76 9.03 -12.87 -6.02
C ALA A 76 10.13 -13.09 -4.96
N ALA A 77 9.73 -13.44 -3.73
CA ALA A 77 10.69 -13.76 -2.67
C ALA A 77 11.64 -14.88 -3.13
N ASN A 78 12.95 -14.62 -3.07
CA ASN A 78 14.02 -15.51 -3.54
C ASN A 78 14.06 -15.78 -5.06
N GLU A 79 13.26 -15.08 -5.87
CA GLU A 79 13.34 -15.16 -7.33
C GLU A 79 14.58 -14.41 -7.83
N ARG A 80 15.40 -15.07 -8.65
CA ARG A 80 16.57 -14.46 -9.29
C ARG A 80 16.21 -13.99 -10.68
N CYS A 81 16.10 -12.67 -10.83
CA CYS A 81 15.81 -12.01 -12.09
C CYS A 81 17.10 -11.65 -12.82
N ALA A 82 17.12 -11.81 -14.14
CA ALA A 82 18.24 -11.34 -14.94
C ALA A 82 18.26 -9.81 -14.95
N THR A 83 19.43 -9.23 -14.70
CA THR A 83 19.63 -7.77 -14.77
C THR A 83 19.54 -7.32 -16.23
N ALA A 84 18.41 -6.76 -16.61
CA ALA A 84 18.13 -6.29 -17.96
C ALA A 84 17.08 -5.17 -17.90
N ILE A 85 17.36 -4.04 -18.55
CA ILE A 85 16.33 -3.00 -18.71
C ILE A 85 15.33 -3.48 -19.75
N VAL A 86 14.08 -3.66 -19.36
CA VAL A 86 13.02 -4.20 -20.23
C VAL A 86 12.01 -3.11 -20.54
N GLU A 87 11.84 -2.74 -21.81
CA GLU A 87 10.73 -1.89 -22.23
C GLU A 87 9.41 -2.67 -22.21
N GLY A 88 8.32 -1.98 -21.88
CA GLY A 88 7.08 -2.68 -21.57
C GLY A 88 5.87 -1.79 -21.39
N TRP A 89 4.82 -2.40 -20.83
CA TRP A 89 3.52 -1.78 -20.60
C TRP A 89 3.09 -1.97 -19.15
N ARG A 90 2.64 -0.91 -18.50
CA ARG A 90 1.83 -0.95 -17.29
C ARG A 90 0.37 -0.87 -17.72
N VAL A 91 -0.46 -1.84 -17.33
CA VAL A 91 -1.83 -1.99 -17.83
C VAL A 91 -2.77 -2.22 -16.66
N GLU A 92 -3.82 -1.40 -16.57
CA GLU A 92 -4.90 -1.57 -15.60
C GLU A 92 -6.09 -2.25 -16.26
N VAL A 93 -6.61 -3.29 -15.62
CA VAL A 93 -7.75 -4.09 -16.07
C VAL A 93 -8.79 -4.17 -14.96
N THR A 94 -10.07 -4.06 -15.29
CA THR A 94 -11.19 -4.17 -14.36
C THR A 94 -12.15 -5.28 -14.77
N ASN A 95 -12.92 -5.81 -13.83
CA ASN A 95 -14.13 -6.59 -14.12
C ASN A 95 -15.43 -5.85 -13.74
N GLY A 96 -15.33 -4.56 -13.38
CA GLY A 96 -16.43 -3.75 -12.84
C GLY A 96 -16.60 -3.83 -11.33
N GLN A 97 -15.94 -4.78 -10.65
CA GLN A 97 -15.94 -4.93 -9.19
C GLN A 97 -14.55 -4.76 -8.57
N GLN A 98 -13.49 -5.04 -9.34
CA GLN A 98 -12.11 -5.01 -8.89
C GLN A 98 -11.20 -4.61 -10.06
N ASN A 99 -10.12 -3.90 -9.74
CA ASN A 99 -9.07 -3.53 -10.68
C ASN A 99 -7.78 -4.30 -10.38
N TRP A 100 -7.03 -4.62 -11.43
CA TRP A 100 -5.71 -5.22 -11.37
C TRP A 100 -4.75 -4.46 -12.26
N VAL A 101 -3.52 -4.28 -11.78
CA VAL A 101 -2.44 -3.68 -12.56
C VAL A 101 -1.45 -4.76 -12.93
N TYR A 102 -1.10 -4.82 -14.21
CA TYR A 102 -0.09 -5.72 -14.76
C TYR A 102 1.05 -4.93 -15.39
N ARG A 103 2.27 -5.42 -15.18
CA ARG A 103 3.44 -5.06 -15.98
C ARG A 103 3.66 -6.13 -17.04
N SER A 104 4.08 -5.71 -18.21
CA SER A 104 4.38 -6.58 -19.34
C SER A 104 5.64 -6.10 -20.03
N ASP A 105 6.34 -6.99 -20.74
CA ASP A 105 7.24 -6.57 -21.82
C ASP A 105 6.46 -6.02 -23.02
N MET A 106 7.17 -5.49 -24.03
CA MET A 106 6.57 -4.92 -25.25
C MET A 106 5.64 -5.86 -26.01
N THR A 107 5.78 -7.18 -25.85
CA THR A 107 5.07 -8.20 -26.63
C THR A 107 4.03 -8.98 -25.83
N GLY A 108 4.07 -8.93 -24.49
CA GLY A 108 3.27 -9.77 -23.61
C GLY A 108 3.83 -11.17 -23.42
N GLN A 109 5.13 -11.40 -23.67
CA GLN A 109 5.73 -12.71 -23.40
C GLN A 109 5.96 -12.91 -21.89
N VAL A 110 6.43 -11.86 -21.23
CA VAL A 110 6.47 -11.77 -19.77
C VAL A 110 5.37 -10.81 -19.33
N ILE A 111 4.49 -11.28 -18.44
CA ILE A 111 3.55 -10.46 -17.70
C ILE A 111 3.70 -10.73 -16.20
N ARG A 112 3.53 -9.72 -15.37
CA ARG A 112 3.55 -9.81 -13.91
C ARG A 112 2.45 -8.94 -13.35
N SER A 113 1.69 -9.46 -12.38
CA SER A 113 0.74 -8.62 -11.64
C SER A 113 1.53 -7.68 -10.74
N GLU A 114 1.38 -6.38 -10.95
CA GLU A 114 1.87 -5.33 -10.05
C GLU A 114 0.99 -5.25 -8.82
N THR A 115 -0.31 -5.51 -8.99
CA THR A 115 -1.18 -5.89 -7.89
C THR A 115 -0.80 -7.31 -7.45
N ASN A 116 0.39 -7.47 -6.86
CA ASN A 116 0.74 -8.60 -6.03
C ASN A 116 0.04 -8.43 -4.67
N GLN A 117 -1.30 -8.39 -4.69
CA GLN A 117 -2.06 -8.92 -3.59
C GLN A 117 -2.08 -10.43 -3.85
N SER A 118 -1.13 -11.14 -3.27
CA SER A 118 -1.04 -12.59 -3.34
C SER A 118 -2.26 -13.20 -2.66
N THR A 119 -3.40 -13.23 -3.35
CA THR A 119 -4.53 -14.09 -2.99
C THR A 119 -4.16 -15.58 -3.03
N ASN A 120 -2.99 -15.93 -3.56
CA ASN A 120 -2.60 -17.33 -3.76
C ASN A 120 -1.97 -17.90 -2.49
N LEU A 121 -2.75 -17.85 -1.40
CA LEU A 121 -2.69 -18.93 -0.42
C LEU A 121 -2.77 -20.26 -1.18
N LEU A 122 -1.96 -21.24 -0.78
CA LEU A 122 -2.09 -22.58 -1.32
C LEU A 122 -3.55 -23.06 -1.16
N PRO A 123 -4.12 -23.79 -2.12
CA PRO A 123 -5.52 -24.23 -2.04
C PRO A 123 -5.84 -24.89 -0.70
N GLU A 124 -4.93 -25.69 -0.16
CA GLU A 124 -5.10 -26.38 1.13
C GLU A 124 -5.14 -25.42 2.32
N VAL A 125 -4.42 -24.30 2.24
CA VAL A 125 -4.43 -23.24 3.28
C VAL A 125 -5.72 -22.43 3.17
N SER A 126 -6.16 -22.13 1.95
CA SER A 126 -7.44 -21.46 1.68
C SER A 126 -8.61 -22.28 2.22
N ASP A 127 -8.67 -23.57 1.88
CA ASP A 127 -9.72 -24.47 2.31
C ASP A 127 -9.76 -24.59 3.85
N ARG A 128 -8.60 -24.69 4.49
CA ARG A 128 -8.52 -24.75 5.96
C ARG A 128 -8.99 -23.45 6.61
N LEU A 129 -8.62 -22.29 6.06
CA LEU A 129 -9.09 -21.00 6.56
C LEU A 129 -10.61 -20.89 6.45
N LEU A 130 -11.16 -21.17 5.28
CA LEU A 130 -12.61 -21.09 5.05
C LEU A 130 -13.38 -22.10 5.92
N GLN A 131 -12.87 -23.32 6.07
CA GLN A 131 -13.47 -24.32 6.96
C GLN A 131 -13.42 -23.88 8.43
N THR A 132 -12.31 -23.26 8.87
CA THR A 132 -12.17 -22.75 10.24
C THR A 132 -13.24 -21.70 10.54
N ILE A 133 -13.43 -20.74 9.63
CA ILE A 133 -14.45 -19.68 9.78
C ILE A 133 -15.86 -20.28 9.74
N ALA A 134 -16.10 -21.23 8.85
CA ALA A 134 -17.38 -21.90 8.72
C ALA A 134 -17.78 -22.64 10.02
N GLU A 135 -16.83 -23.33 10.65
CA GLU A 135 -17.03 -24.02 11.92
C GLU A 135 -17.17 -23.05 13.10
N GLU A 136 -16.35 -21.99 13.14
CA GLU A 136 -16.33 -21.02 14.25
C GLU A 136 -17.63 -20.20 14.32
N PHE A 137 -18.20 -19.84 13.17
CA PHE A 137 -19.37 -18.95 13.09
C PHE A 137 -20.66 -19.63 12.60
N ASP A 138 -20.64 -20.93 12.34
CA ASP A 138 -21.78 -21.68 11.75
C ASP A 138 -22.22 -21.07 10.39
N ILE A 139 -21.24 -20.73 9.55
CA ILE A 139 -21.45 -20.07 8.25
C ILE A 139 -21.13 -21.07 7.13
N PRO A 140 -22.00 -21.23 6.12
CA PRO A 140 -21.68 -22.09 4.98
C PRO A 140 -20.41 -21.64 4.26
N VAL A 141 -19.46 -22.55 4.00
CA VAL A 141 -18.19 -22.27 3.30
C VAL A 141 -18.42 -21.54 1.96
N ASN A 142 -19.50 -21.87 1.23
CA ASN A 142 -19.82 -21.26 -0.05
C ASN A 142 -20.34 -19.80 0.04
N SER A 143 -20.61 -19.30 1.25
CA SER A 143 -20.93 -17.89 1.52
C SER A 143 -19.70 -17.08 1.93
N LEU A 144 -18.54 -17.73 2.07
CA LEU A 144 -17.27 -17.11 2.42
C LEU A 144 -16.38 -16.95 1.19
N ARG A 145 -15.65 -15.84 1.13
CA ARG A 145 -14.68 -15.59 0.06
C ARG A 145 -13.45 -14.89 0.61
N ILE A 146 -12.27 -15.47 0.39
CA ILE A 146 -11.00 -14.77 0.61
C ILE A 146 -10.89 -13.67 -0.44
N THR A 147 -10.90 -12.41 -0.01
CA THR A 147 -10.84 -11.25 -0.89
C THR A 147 -9.42 -10.78 -1.12
N GLU A 148 -8.56 -10.93 -0.12
CA GLU A 148 -7.16 -10.53 -0.18
C GLU A 148 -6.31 -11.38 0.77
N ALA A 149 -5.06 -11.64 0.42
CA ALA A 149 -4.05 -12.14 1.35
C ALA A 149 -2.68 -11.53 1.05
N GLN A 150 -1.91 -11.25 2.10
CA GLN A 150 -0.55 -10.71 1.99
C GLN A 150 0.43 -11.45 2.90
N PRO A 151 1.68 -11.67 2.44
CA PRO A 151 2.69 -12.26 3.29
C PRO A 151 3.04 -11.32 4.45
N ARG A 152 3.21 -11.91 5.64
CA ARG A 152 3.61 -11.23 6.87
C ARG A 152 4.55 -12.10 7.68
N VAL A 153 5.26 -11.45 8.60
CA VAL A 153 6.09 -12.12 9.60
C VAL A 153 5.49 -11.81 10.96
N TRP A 154 5.24 -12.85 11.74
CA TRP A 154 4.59 -12.74 13.04
C TRP A 154 5.55 -13.02 14.18
N ASP A 155 5.26 -12.37 15.31
CA ASP A 155 5.82 -12.70 16.61
C ASP A 155 5.12 -13.92 17.25
N GLY A 156 5.45 -14.22 18.51
CA GLY A 156 4.83 -15.33 19.24
C GLY A 156 3.31 -15.20 19.40
N CYS A 157 2.79 -13.97 19.34
CA CYS A 157 1.39 -13.62 19.47
C CYS A 157 0.66 -13.58 18.12
N MET A 158 1.29 -14.06 17.04
CA MET A 158 0.71 -14.04 15.70
C MET A 158 0.38 -12.61 15.23
N GLY A 159 1.09 -11.58 15.72
CA GLY A 159 0.80 -10.19 15.39
C GLY A 159 -0.51 -9.65 15.98
N ILE A 160 -1.12 -10.33 16.95
CA ILE A 160 -2.27 -9.81 17.71
C ILE A 160 -1.76 -9.08 18.94
N TYR A 161 -1.94 -7.76 18.94
CA TYR A 161 -1.68 -6.90 20.08
C TYR A 161 -2.77 -7.05 21.14
N VAL A 162 -2.33 -7.30 22.37
CA VAL A 162 -3.13 -7.25 23.59
C VAL A 162 -2.34 -6.43 24.61
N PRO A 163 -2.97 -5.45 25.28
CA PRO A 163 -2.28 -4.64 26.28
C PRO A 163 -1.60 -5.48 27.35
N ASN A 164 -0.36 -5.12 27.69
CA ASN A 164 0.46 -5.79 28.71
C ASN A 164 0.78 -7.28 28.43
N GLN A 165 0.50 -7.79 27.24
CA GLN A 165 0.89 -9.15 26.86
C GLN A 165 2.32 -9.17 26.31
N ALA A 166 3.17 -9.99 26.91
CA ALA A 166 4.51 -10.24 26.38
C ALA A 166 4.45 -11.26 25.23
N CYS A 167 5.10 -10.93 24.11
CA CYS A 167 5.19 -11.78 22.93
C CYS A 167 6.65 -12.14 22.68
N THR A 168 6.91 -13.37 22.23
CA THR A 168 8.28 -13.77 21.86
C THR A 168 8.67 -13.10 20.55
N MET A 169 9.91 -12.63 20.43
CA MET A 169 10.45 -12.00 19.21
C MET A 169 10.81 -13.03 18.11
N ILE A 170 10.03 -14.10 18.00
CA ILE A 170 10.20 -15.09 16.92
C ILE A 170 9.75 -14.46 15.58
N ALA A 171 10.32 -14.91 14.47
CA ALA A 171 9.92 -14.50 13.13
C ALA A 171 9.22 -15.67 12.43
N LEU A 172 7.90 -15.76 12.58
CA LEU A 172 7.07 -16.78 11.96
C LEU A 172 6.56 -16.27 10.60
N SER A 173 6.99 -16.88 9.50
CA SER A 173 6.44 -16.60 8.18
C SER A 173 4.95 -16.97 8.13
N GLY A 174 4.16 -16.13 7.49
CA GLY A 174 2.72 -16.27 7.49
C GLY A 174 1.97 -15.33 6.55
N TRP A 175 0.67 -15.26 6.76
CA TRP A 175 -0.27 -14.52 5.93
C TRP A 175 -1.21 -13.69 6.77
N GLN A 176 -1.50 -12.47 6.34
CA GLN A 176 -2.68 -11.71 6.76
C GLN A 176 -3.72 -11.88 5.66
N ALA A 177 -4.88 -12.44 5.97
CA ALA A 177 -5.94 -12.74 5.02
C ALA A 177 -7.22 -12.00 5.38
N ILE A 178 -7.93 -11.50 4.38
CA ILE A 178 -9.23 -10.85 4.50
C ILE A 178 -10.26 -11.79 3.90
N VAL A 179 -11.31 -12.08 4.67
CA VAL A 179 -12.41 -12.95 4.27
C VAL A 179 -13.71 -12.16 4.35
N ALA A 180 -14.44 -12.12 3.25
CA ALA A 180 -15.77 -11.54 3.18
C ALA A 180 -16.83 -12.64 3.38
N GLY A 181 -17.85 -12.32 4.18
CA GLY A 181 -19.13 -13.03 4.23
C GLY A 181 -20.26 -12.18 3.64
N GLU A 182 -21.51 -12.53 3.93
CA GLU A 182 -22.67 -11.80 3.42
C GLU A 182 -22.83 -10.40 4.03
N ASN A 183 -22.65 -10.27 5.35
CA ASN A 183 -22.95 -9.03 6.10
C ASN A 183 -21.76 -8.48 6.88
N GLN A 184 -20.61 -9.14 6.86
CA GLN A 184 -19.41 -8.71 7.58
C GLN A 184 -18.15 -9.27 6.95
N SER A 185 -17.01 -8.74 7.37
CA SER A 185 -15.70 -9.24 7.00
C SER A 185 -14.86 -9.62 8.23
N TRP A 186 -13.88 -10.50 8.00
CA TRP A 186 -12.92 -10.93 9.00
C TRP A 186 -11.50 -10.79 8.48
N VAL A 187 -10.58 -10.47 9.41
CA VAL A 187 -9.15 -10.45 9.17
C VAL A 187 -8.50 -11.56 9.98
N TYR A 188 -7.71 -12.41 9.33
CA TYR A 188 -7.04 -13.55 9.93
C TYR A 188 -5.53 -13.49 9.75
N HIS A 189 -4.80 -13.94 10.76
CA HIS A 189 -3.35 -14.12 10.73
C HIS A 189 -3.04 -15.62 10.74
N LEU A 190 -2.31 -16.08 9.72
CA LEU A 190 -2.00 -17.49 9.52
C LEU A 190 -0.49 -17.71 9.52
N THR A 191 -0.03 -18.90 9.92
CA THR A 191 1.31 -19.37 9.55
C THR A 191 1.36 -19.73 8.06
N GLU A 192 2.57 -19.84 7.50
CA GLU A 192 2.78 -20.12 6.07
C GLU A 192 2.01 -21.36 5.57
N ASP A 193 1.95 -22.40 6.40
CA ASP A 193 1.26 -23.68 6.15
C ASP A 193 -0.19 -23.74 6.67
N GLY A 194 -0.70 -22.63 7.22
CA GLY A 194 -2.01 -22.54 7.84
C GLY A 194 -2.20 -23.44 9.06
N SER A 195 -1.14 -23.94 9.70
CA SER A 195 -1.25 -24.77 10.92
C SER A 195 -1.75 -23.99 12.14
N ARG A 196 -1.50 -22.68 12.17
CA ARG A 196 -2.12 -21.74 13.12
C ARG A 196 -2.90 -20.70 12.33
N ILE A 197 -4.15 -20.48 12.75
CA ILE A 197 -5.08 -19.53 12.16
C ILE A 197 -5.66 -18.75 13.33
N VAL A 198 -5.45 -17.43 13.36
CA VAL A 198 -5.84 -16.56 14.47
C VAL A 198 -6.68 -15.42 13.94
N LEU A 199 -7.90 -15.28 14.47
CA LEU A 199 -8.77 -14.14 14.19
C LEU A 199 -8.16 -12.85 14.76
N ASN A 200 -8.20 -11.78 13.97
CA ASN A 200 -7.99 -10.42 14.43
C ASN A 200 -9.35 -9.76 14.68
N PRO A 201 -9.89 -9.81 15.91
CA PRO A 201 -11.23 -9.31 16.19
C PRO A 201 -11.32 -7.79 16.06
N THR A 202 -10.25 -7.05 16.37
CA THR A 202 -10.22 -5.57 16.28
C THR A 202 -10.44 -5.08 14.85
N ALA A 203 -9.93 -5.81 13.87
CA ALA A 203 -10.05 -5.47 12.46
C ALA A 203 -11.28 -6.07 11.76
N SER A 204 -12.07 -6.88 12.48
CA SER A 204 -13.20 -7.66 11.94
C SER A 204 -14.55 -7.07 12.38
N GLY A 205 -15.63 -7.55 11.77
CA GLY A 205 -17.01 -7.28 12.23
C GLY A 205 -17.70 -6.07 11.60
N GLY A 206 -16.97 -5.24 10.84
CA GLY A 206 -17.59 -4.20 10.01
C GLY A 206 -18.26 -4.78 8.77
N SER A 207 -19.32 -4.12 8.28
CA SER A 207 -19.97 -4.44 7.00
C SER A 207 -19.08 -4.12 5.81
N LEU A 208 -18.14 -3.17 5.97
CA LEU A 208 -17.17 -2.83 4.95
C LEU A 208 -16.06 -3.89 4.89
N ILE A 209 -15.81 -4.40 3.70
CA ILE A 209 -14.71 -5.33 3.45
C ILE A 209 -13.43 -4.50 3.31
N PRO A 210 -12.44 -4.65 4.21
CA PRO A 210 -11.19 -3.92 4.07
C PRO A 210 -10.38 -4.42 2.87
N SER A 211 -9.39 -3.61 2.51
CA SER A 211 -8.25 -4.04 1.69
C SER A 211 -6.95 -3.67 2.40
N PHE A 212 -5.81 -4.14 1.93
CA PHE A 212 -4.53 -3.68 2.47
C PHE A 212 -4.13 -2.32 1.87
N ILE A 213 -3.50 -1.48 2.68
CA ILE A 213 -2.91 -0.22 2.23
C ILE A 213 -1.85 -0.53 1.15
N PRO A 214 -1.91 0.09 -0.04
CA PRO A 214 -0.89 -0.09 -1.07
C PRO A 214 0.49 0.34 -0.55
N THR A 215 1.48 -0.53 -0.70
CA THR A 215 2.87 -0.26 -0.28
C THR A 215 3.56 0.82 -1.13
N ASP A 216 2.96 1.19 -2.28
CA ASP A 216 3.50 2.18 -3.19
C ASP A 216 3.13 3.60 -2.74
N GLY A 217 4.14 4.38 -2.32
CA GLY A 217 4.02 5.84 -2.18
C GLY A 217 3.74 6.39 -0.79
N GLN A 218 3.75 5.58 0.28
CA GLN A 218 3.66 6.14 1.63
C GLN A 218 4.96 6.84 2.05
N PRO A 219 4.91 8.06 2.62
CA PRO A 219 6.04 8.63 3.32
C PRO A 219 6.36 7.73 4.52
N SER A 220 7.46 7.00 4.43
CA SER A 220 8.09 6.35 5.58
C SER A 220 8.77 7.41 6.45
N GLU A 221 8.02 8.42 6.90
CA GLU A 221 8.52 9.25 7.98
C GLU A 221 8.35 8.46 9.27
N PRO A 222 9.45 8.07 9.94
CA PRO A 222 9.37 7.45 11.23
C PRO A 222 8.54 8.36 12.13
N ILE A 223 7.58 7.77 12.84
CA ILE A 223 7.01 8.44 14.00
C ILE A 223 8.18 8.60 14.97
N ASP A 224 8.77 9.80 15.02
CA ASP A 224 9.71 10.16 16.08
C ASP A 224 9.00 9.89 17.41
N GLY A 225 9.72 9.41 18.43
CA GLY A 225 9.14 9.01 19.73
C GLY A 225 8.42 10.14 20.48
N THR A 226 8.39 11.33 19.87
CA THR A 226 7.69 12.55 20.28
C THR A 226 6.25 12.62 19.77
N ILE A 227 5.85 11.82 18.79
CA ILE A 227 4.50 11.83 18.21
C ILE A 227 3.67 10.67 18.79
N ILE A 228 2.51 11.01 19.35
CA ILE A 228 1.55 10.05 19.90
C ILE A 228 0.59 9.57 18.81
N PHE A 229 0.10 10.51 18.00
CA PHE A 229 -0.92 10.25 17.00
C PHE A 229 -0.79 11.23 15.84
N ARG A 230 -1.00 10.75 14.62
CA ARG A 230 -1.03 11.57 13.41
C ARG A 230 -2.21 11.16 12.54
N ALA A 231 -3.03 12.14 12.18
CA ALA A 231 -4.09 12.01 11.19
C ALA A 231 -3.67 12.70 9.89
N VAL A 232 -3.62 11.96 8.79
CA VAL A 232 -3.31 12.49 7.45
C VAL A 232 -4.56 12.36 6.60
N THR A 233 -5.17 13.49 6.26
CA THR A 233 -6.31 13.55 5.36
C THR A 233 -5.84 13.98 3.98
N SER A 234 -6.15 13.17 2.96
CA SER A 234 -5.74 13.41 1.58
C SER A 234 -6.87 13.11 0.61
N GLY A 235 -6.84 13.73 -0.57
CA GLY A 235 -7.88 13.57 -1.60
C GLY A 235 -8.76 14.81 -1.75
N GLY A 236 -9.95 14.62 -2.34
CA GLY A 236 -10.87 15.69 -2.71
C GLY A 236 -10.38 16.56 -3.89
N LEU A 237 -11.27 17.42 -4.41
CA LEU A 237 -11.07 18.19 -5.64
C LEU A 237 -9.81 19.09 -5.66
N ALA A 238 -9.34 19.52 -4.50
CA ALA A 238 -8.17 20.40 -4.37
C ALA A 238 -6.84 19.64 -4.23
N GLY A 239 -6.86 18.33 -3.97
CA GLY A 239 -5.67 17.51 -3.76
C GLY A 239 -4.79 17.94 -2.57
N ILE A 240 -5.36 18.67 -1.61
CA ILE A 240 -4.65 19.14 -0.42
C ILE A 240 -4.45 17.97 0.53
N VAL A 241 -3.24 17.84 1.06
CA VAL A 241 -2.93 16.90 2.15
C VAL A 241 -2.86 17.70 3.44
N SER A 242 -3.77 17.44 4.38
CA SER A 242 -3.75 18.00 5.72
C SER A 242 -3.24 16.96 6.71
N GLN A 243 -2.30 17.34 7.56
CA GLN A 243 -1.78 16.50 8.62
C GLN A 243 -2.03 17.17 9.96
N VAL A 244 -2.64 16.46 10.90
CA VAL A 244 -2.85 16.89 12.29
C VAL A 244 -2.09 15.94 13.20
N ILE A 245 -1.23 16.48 14.05
CA ILE A 245 -0.27 15.71 14.85
C ILE A 245 -0.47 16.06 16.32
N LEU A 246 -0.65 15.03 17.15
CA LEU A 246 -0.56 15.11 18.61
C LEU A 246 0.82 14.63 19.04
N THR A 247 1.51 15.49 19.79
CA THR A 247 2.83 15.20 20.37
C THR A 247 2.73 14.79 21.84
N ALA A 248 3.78 14.19 22.36
CA ALA A 248 3.87 13.70 23.74
C ALA A 248 3.80 14.82 24.79
N ASP A 249 4.09 16.08 24.42
CA ASP A 249 3.93 17.23 25.30
C ASP A 249 2.49 17.81 25.32
N GLY A 250 1.58 17.17 24.58
CA GLY A 250 0.18 17.57 24.46
C GLY A 250 -0.10 18.61 23.37
N THR A 251 0.90 19.06 22.60
CA THR A 251 0.68 20.00 21.50
C THR A 251 0.00 19.30 20.32
N ILE A 252 -1.12 19.86 19.87
CA ILE A 252 -1.78 19.53 18.61
C ILE A 252 -1.47 20.63 17.60
N TYR A 253 -0.90 20.26 16.46
CA TYR A 253 -0.63 21.18 15.37
C TYR A 253 -1.04 20.61 14.01
N ARG A 254 -1.36 21.51 13.08
CA ARG A 254 -1.69 21.19 11.69
C ARG A 254 -0.58 21.63 10.74
N GLN A 255 -0.34 20.82 9.72
CA GLN A 255 0.43 21.18 8.53
C GLN A 255 -0.37 20.83 7.27
N VAL A 256 -0.20 21.61 6.21
CA VAL A 256 -0.84 21.35 4.92
C VAL A 256 0.21 21.31 3.82
N SER A 257 0.04 20.39 2.87
CA SER A 257 0.83 20.30 1.64
C SER A 257 -0.09 20.36 0.44
N GLN A 258 0.37 21.02 -0.63
CA GLN A 258 -0.38 21.14 -1.88
C GLN A 258 0.34 20.39 -3.00
N PRO A 259 -0.37 19.92 -4.05
CA PRO A 259 0.25 19.21 -5.16
C PRO A 259 1.39 20.00 -5.84
N ILE A 260 1.27 21.34 -5.83
CA ILE A 260 2.19 22.28 -6.48
C ILE A 260 3.39 22.63 -5.58
N SER A 261 3.33 22.30 -4.28
CA SER A 261 4.40 22.53 -3.32
C SER A 261 4.40 21.39 -2.30
N PRO A 262 5.14 20.30 -2.58
CA PRO A 262 5.15 19.10 -1.74
C PRO A 262 5.82 19.31 -0.37
N ARG A 263 6.35 20.52 -0.10
CA ARG A 263 6.88 20.86 1.21
C ARG A 263 5.72 21.29 2.12
N PRO A 264 5.55 20.66 3.29
CA PRO A 264 4.50 21.04 4.22
C PRO A 264 4.67 22.48 4.69
N SER A 265 3.55 23.15 4.94
CA SER A 265 3.50 24.48 5.55
C SER A 265 4.17 24.48 6.92
N SER A 266 4.50 25.67 7.42
CA SER A 266 4.87 25.84 8.83
C SER A 266 3.77 25.26 9.74
N PRO A 267 4.13 24.56 10.83
CA PRO A 267 3.17 24.07 11.82
C PRO A 267 2.32 25.20 12.38
N VAL A 268 1.00 25.00 12.41
CA VAL A 268 0.06 25.88 13.10
C VAL A 268 -0.45 25.13 14.32
N VAL A 269 -0.10 25.61 15.53
CA VAL A 269 -0.61 25.03 16.79
C VAL A 269 -2.10 25.35 16.90
N GLU A 270 -2.92 24.31 17.03
CA GLU A 270 -4.38 24.45 17.12
C GLU A 270 -4.86 24.35 18.57
N ARG A 271 -4.23 23.47 19.35
CA ARG A 271 -4.63 23.18 20.73
C ARG A 271 -3.44 22.66 21.54
N ARG A 272 -3.56 22.74 22.87
CA ARG A 272 -2.71 22.01 23.82
C ARG A 272 -3.59 21.22 24.79
N LEU A 273 -3.34 19.93 24.88
CA LEU A 273 -4.01 19.02 25.81
C LEU A 273 -3.29 19.03 27.17
N SER A 274 -4.03 18.78 28.25
CA SER A 274 -3.43 18.51 29.56
C SER A 274 -2.70 17.16 29.54
N PRO A 275 -1.74 16.93 30.44
CA PRO A 275 -1.13 15.61 30.59
C PRO A 275 -2.15 14.48 30.83
N GLU A 276 -3.24 14.75 31.55
CA GLU A 276 -4.29 13.73 31.75
C GLU A 276 -5.04 13.42 30.46
N GLN A 277 -5.33 14.43 29.62
CA GLN A 277 -5.99 14.22 28.33
C GLN A 277 -5.12 13.42 27.36
N VAL A 278 -3.81 13.68 27.34
CA VAL A 278 -2.85 12.89 26.56
C VAL A 278 -2.85 11.44 27.03
N GLN A 279 -2.77 11.22 28.34
CA GLN A 279 -2.78 9.87 28.91
C GLN A 279 -4.10 9.12 28.62
N GLN A 280 -5.25 9.79 28.74
CA GLN A 280 -6.55 9.22 28.42
C GLN A 280 -6.64 8.77 26.96
N PHE A 281 -6.12 9.58 26.04
CA PHE A 281 -6.13 9.21 24.62
C PHE A 281 -5.16 8.06 24.32
N GLN A 282 -3.97 8.03 24.94
CA GLN A 282 -3.07 6.87 24.82
C GLN A 282 -3.71 5.59 25.36
N GLN A 283 -4.38 5.68 26.51
CA GLN A 283 -5.10 4.54 27.09
C GLN A 283 -6.22 4.06 26.18
N LEU A 284 -6.97 4.97 25.55
CA LEU A 284 -7.97 4.60 24.55
C LEU A 284 -7.34 3.82 23.38
N LEU A 285 -6.21 4.27 22.84
CA LEU A 285 -5.53 3.56 21.74
C LEU A 285 -5.11 2.14 22.15
N GLU A 286 -4.68 1.95 23.41
CA GLU A 286 -4.36 0.64 23.97
C GLU A 286 -5.61 -0.24 24.15
N GLU A 287 -6.67 0.31 24.73
CA GLU A 287 -7.95 -0.37 24.98
C GLU A 287 -8.61 -0.83 23.67
N GLN A 288 -8.59 0.05 22.66
CA GLN A 288 -9.08 -0.23 21.31
C GLN A 288 -8.09 -1.08 20.49
N ARG A 289 -6.92 -1.42 21.06
CA ARG A 289 -5.89 -2.26 20.43
C ARG A 289 -5.50 -1.78 19.04
N PHE A 290 -5.30 -0.48 18.88
CA PHE A 290 -5.04 0.17 17.60
C PHE A 290 -4.02 -0.54 16.69
N PRO A 291 -2.89 -1.11 17.19
CA PRO A 291 -1.95 -1.84 16.35
C PRO A 291 -2.55 -2.99 15.54
N ASN A 292 -3.67 -3.56 15.98
CA ASN A 292 -4.36 -4.63 15.26
C ASN A 292 -5.03 -4.16 13.95
N LEU A 293 -5.22 -2.85 13.77
CA LEU A 293 -5.74 -2.28 12.52
C LEU A 293 -4.64 -2.06 11.46
N SER A 294 -3.38 -2.35 11.82
CA SER A 294 -2.21 -1.96 11.03
C SER A 294 -2.22 -2.54 9.61
N GLY A 295 -2.02 -1.65 8.64
CA GLY A 295 -1.88 -2.00 7.22
C GLY A 295 -3.22 -2.20 6.50
N LEU A 296 -4.35 -1.96 7.17
CA LEU A 296 -5.69 -2.09 6.59
C LEU A 296 -6.22 -0.74 6.14
N ARG A 297 -7.05 -0.77 5.10
CA ARG A 297 -7.83 0.37 4.64
C ARG A 297 -9.30 0.00 4.46
N TYR A 298 -10.16 0.89 4.92
CA TYR A 298 -11.60 0.76 4.98
C TYR A 298 -12.24 1.84 4.10
N ILE A 299 -12.33 1.57 2.81
CA ILE A 299 -12.82 2.52 1.82
C ILE A 299 -13.83 1.85 0.89
N THR A 300 -14.75 2.64 0.34
CA THR A 300 -15.76 2.19 -0.63
C THR A 300 -15.35 2.59 -2.05
N ASP A 301 -15.94 1.94 -3.05
CA ASP A 301 -15.78 2.33 -4.46
C ASP A 301 -16.38 3.71 -4.78
N ALA A 302 -17.24 4.23 -3.88
CA ALA A 302 -17.88 5.51 -4.01
C ALA A 302 -16.88 6.65 -3.76
N ALA A 303 -16.26 7.08 -4.86
CA ALA A 303 -15.72 8.43 -5.05
C ALA A 303 -14.38 8.80 -4.38
N PHE A 304 -13.31 8.08 -4.76
CA PHE A 304 -11.92 8.54 -4.61
C PHE A 304 -11.67 9.99 -5.10
N ALA A 305 -12.51 10.52 -6.00
CA ALA A 305 -12.37 11.86 -6.56
C ALA A 305 -12.98 12.96 -5.67
N ASP A 306 -14.06 12.66 -4.91
CA ASP A 306 -14.89 13.68 -4.25
C ASP A 306 -14.78 13.66 -2.73
N TYR A 307 -14.40 12.52 -2.14
CA TYR A 307 -14.29 12.38 -0.68
C TYR A 307 -12.84 12.15 -0.27
N PRO A 308 -12.37 12.87 0.77
CA PRO A 308 -11.04 12.63 1.31
C PRO A 308 -10.99 11.30 2.06
N THR A 309 -9.83 10.65 2.04
CA THR A 309 -9.49 9.56 2.96
C THR A 309 -8.64 10.09 4.09
N THR A 310 -8.77 9.48 5.27
CA THR A 310 -7.95 9.79 6.45
C THR A 310 -7.14 8.57 6.83
N THR A 311 -5.83 8.73 6.97
CA THR A 311 -4.93 7.72 7.52
C THR A 311 -4.51 8.10 8.92
N PHE A 312 -4.77 7.23 9.89
CA PHE A 312 -4.28 7.35 11.25
C PHE A 312 -2.98 6.58 11.42
N TYR A 313 -2.05 7.17 12.17
CA TYR A 313 -0.78 6.59 12.57
C TYR A 313 -0.67 6.69 14.09
N ALA A 314 -0.49 5.56 14.75
CA ALA A 314 -0.26 5.49 16.19
C ALA A 314 0.36 4.15 16.56
N MET A 315 1.12 4.11 17.66
CA MET A 315 1.67 2.87 18.21
C MET A 315 2.44 2.00 17.19
N GLY A 316 3.09 2.63 16.20
CA GLY A 316 3.82 1.95 15.13
C GLY A 316 2.95 1.30 14.05
N GLY A 317 1.63 1.43 14.12
CA GLY A 317 0.68 0.96 13.12
C GLY A 317 0.00 2.10 12.36
N GLN A 318 -0.76 1.70 11.34
CA GLN A 318 -1.53 2.65 10.52
C GLN A 318 -2.82 2.04 9.99
N VAL A 319 -3.86 2.85 9.85
CA VAL A 319 -5.14 2.44 9.25
C VAL A 319 -5.70 3.59 8.43
N GLU A 320 -6.20 3.29 7.25
CA GLU A 320 -6.86 4.26 6.37
C GLU A 320 -8.36 4.02 6.35
N TYR A 321 -9.15 5.09 6.31
CA TYR A 321 -10.59 5.00 6.18
C TYR A 321 -11.18 6.19 5.40
N ILE A 322 -12.41 6.01 4.93
CA ILE A 322 -13.22 7.08 4.34
C ILE A 322 -14.33 7.49 5.31
N ASP A 323 -14.47 8.78 5.58
CA ASP A 323 -15.47 9.29 6.54
C ASP A 323 -16.91 8.91 6.16
N LEU A 324 -17.19 8.72 4.86
CA LEU A 324 -18.51 8.36 4.34
C LEU A 324 -19.01 6.98 4.81
N ALA A 325 -18.08 6.07 5.14
CA ALA A 325 -18.40 4.70 5.52
C ALA A 325 -18.23 4.45 7.03
N TYR A 326 -18.33 5.50 7.85
CA TYR A 326 -18.09 5.45 9.30
C TYR A 326 -18.88 4.32 9.99
N ASP A 327 -20.18 4.20 9.71
CA ASP A 327 -21.06 3.22 10.35
C ASP A 327 -20.72 1.77 9.98
N ASP A 328 -19.96 1.56 8.90
CA ASP A 328 -19.53 0.25 8.41
C ASP A 328 -18.12 -0.14 8.87
N LEU A 329 -17.42 0.75 9.58
CA LEU A 329 -16.07 0.50 10.12
C LEU A 329 -16.13 -0.45 11.34
N PRO A 330 -15.03 -1.15 11.68
CA PRO A 330 -14.94 -1.87 12.95
C PRO A 330 -15.13 -0.91 14.14
N GLU A 331 -15.81 -1.38 15.19
CA GLU A 331 -16.13 -0.61 16.41
C GLU A 331 -14.90 0.08 17.01
N ALA A 332 -13.77 -0.64 17.08
CA ALA A 332 -12.53 -0.08 17.61
C ALA A 332 -12.02 1.15 16.84
N LEU A 333 -12.19 1.16 15.50
CA LEU A 333 -11.81 2.30 14.68
C LEU A 333 -12.81 3.46 14.86
N GLN A 334 -14.11 3.16 14.96
CA GLN A 334 -15.13 4.17 15.26
C GLN A 334 -14.83 4.91 16.57
N GLU A 335 -14.52 4.18 17.65
CA GLU A 335 -14.17 4.76 18.95
C GLU A 335 -12.95 5.67 18.89
N VAL A 336 -11.90 5.26 18.15
CA VAL A 336 -10.69 6.09 17.96
C VAL A 336 -11.01 7.35 17.17
N ILE A 337 -11.80 7.25 16.10
CA ILE A 337 -12.25 8.41 15.31
C ILE A 337 -13.08 9.37 16.18
N GLN A 338 -14.05 8.84 16.93
CA GLN A 338 -14.94 9.63 17.78
C GLN A 338 -14.16 10.39 18.85
N ALA A 339 -13.20 9.75 19.51
CA ALA A 339 -12.36 10.41 20.50
C ALA A 339 -11.44 11.46 19.87
N TRP A 340 -10.82 11.15 18.72
CA TRP A 340 -9.96 12.09 18.02
C TRP A 340 -10.70 13.37 17.62
N ASN A 341 -11.95 13.25 17.18
CA ASN A 341 -12.80 14.38 16.77
C ASN A 341 -13.22 15.30 17.93
N GLN A 342 -12.94 14.94 19.19
CA GLN A 342 -13.18 15.82 20.34
C GLN A 342 -12.05 16.84 20.58
N PHE A 343 -10.89 16.62 19.97
CA PHE A 343 -9.71 17.49 20.12
C PHE A 343 -9.64 18.62 19.09
#